data_AF-A0A1C5JPS6-F1
#
_entry.id   AF-A0A1C5JPS6-F1
#
_cell.length_a   1.000
_cell.length_b   1.000
_cell.length_c   1.000
_cell.angle_alpha   90.00
_cell.angle_beta   90.00
_cell.angle_gamma   90.00
#
_symmetry.space_group_name_H-M   'P 1'
#
loop_
_entity.id
_entity.type
_entity.pdbx_description
1 polymer ?
#
loop_
_entity_poly.entity_id
_entity_poly.type
_entity_poly.pdbx_seq_one_letter_code
_entity_poly.pdbx_strand_id
1 'polypeptide(L)' 'MASDSEQPRLWKVVVALSATERRKDEICDRIVDLICADPNHEGPCDTPWALHVVDGDSLGRGERRRLQAEIDDTMAG' A
#
# COMPACT_ATOMS: atom_id res chain seq x y z
N MET A 1 -28.98 10.01 -14.44
CA MET A 1 -28.67 9.23 -13.23
C MET A 1 -27.37 8.50 -13.55
N ALA A 2 -26.25 9.03 -13.06
CA ALA A 2 -24.95 8.36 -13.17
C ALA A 2 -25.07 6.97 -12.54
N SER A 3 -24.60 5.94 -13.24
CA SER A 3 -24.65 4.57 -12.71
C SER A 3 -23.84 4.52 -11.42
N ASP A 4 -24.24 3.70 -10.45
CA ASP A 4 -23.62 3.53 -9.12
C ASP A 4 -22.12 3.08 -9.16
N SER A 5 -21.60 2.92 -10.38
CA SER A 5 -20.22 2.62 -10.77
C SER A 5 -19.34 3.85 -11.02
N GLU A 6 -19.87 5.08 -11.00
CA GLU A 6 -19.11 6.32 -11.32
C GLU A 6 -18.73 7.16 -10.09
N GLN A 7 -19.18 6.79 -8.88
CA GLN A 7 -18.79 7.48 -7.64
C GLN A 7 -17.52 6.87 -7.03
N PRO A 8 -16.53 7.68 -6.60
CA PRO A 8 -15.33 7.17 -5.97
C PRO A 8 -15.68 6.43 -4.67
N ARG A 9 -15.12 5.23 -4.51
CA ARG A 9 -15.25 4.41 -3.30
C ARG A 9 -13.93 4.38 -2.56
N LEU A 10 -13.98 4.39 -1.23
CA LEU A 10 -12.78 4.24 -0.40
C LEU A 10 -12.35 2.76 -0.37
N TRP A 11 -11.08 2.51 -0.68
CA TRP A 11 -10.47 1.19 -0.62
C TRP A 11 -9.22 1.23 0.26
N LYS A 12 -8.97 0.15 1.02
CA LYS A 12 -7.70 -0.07 1.72
C LYS A 12 -6.97 -1.22 1.05
N VAL A 13 -5.78 -0.92 0.51
CA VAL A 13 -4.85 -1.92 -0.01
C VAL A 13 -3.77 -2.15 1.04
N VAL A 14 -3.46 -3.41 1.34
CA VAL A 14 -2.41 -3.80 2.30
C VAL A 14 -1.38 -4.62 1.56
N VAL A 15 -0.11 -4.23 1.69
CA VAL A 15 1.04 -4.97 1.16
C VAL A 15 1.91 -5.37 2.34
N ALA A 16 1.89 -6.66 2.67
CA ALA A 16 2.77 -7.23 3.67
C ALA A 16 4.15 -7.51 3.05
N LEU A 17 5.22 -7.09 3.72
CA LEU A 17 6.59 -7.33 3.23
C LEU A 17 7.54 -7.64 4.38
N SER A 18 8.52 -8.52 4.10
CA SER A 18 9.67 -8.78 4.97
C SER A 18 10.91 -8.28 4.24
N ALA A 19 11.48 -7.18 4.72
CA ALA A 19 12.60 -6.50 4.08
C ALA A 19 13.46 -5.75 5.10
N THR A 20 14.67 -5.38 4.70
CA THR A 20 15.46 -4.39 5.45
C THR A 20 14.82 -3.01 5.36
N GLU A 21 15.13 -2.13 6.30
CA GLU A 21 14.59 -0.76 6.33
C GLU A 21 14.83 -0.01 5.02
N ARG A 22 16.09 0.02 4.54
CA ARG A 22 16.45 0.61 3.23
C ARG A 22 15.61 0.04 2.09
N ARG A 23 15.42 -1.29 2.06
CA ARG A 23 14.68 -1.93 0.97
C ARG A 23 13.18 -1.61 1.04
N LYS A 24 12.63 -1.48 2.24
CA LYS A 24 11.26 -0.99 2.46
C LYS A 24 11.10 0.43 1.92
N ASP A 25 12.04 1.34 2.16
CA ASP A 25 11.97 2.71 1.65
C ASP A 25 11.99 2.74 0.11
N GLU A 26 12.90 1.99 -0.52
CA GLU A 26 12.94 1.85 -1.99
C GLU A 26 11.67 1.25 -2.60
N ILE A 27 10.96 0.39 -1.85
CA ILE A 27 9.66 -0.14 -2.29
C ILE A 27 8.59 0.95 -2.18
N CYS A 28 8.57 1.68 -1.05
CA CYS A 28 7.62 2.77 -0.83
C CYS A 28 7.76 3.86 -1.91
N ASP A 29 8.97 4.31 -2.23
CA ASP A 29 9.20 5.32 -3.26
C ASP A 29 8.64 4.86 -4.63
N ARG A 30 8.90 3.61 -5.00
CA ARG A 30 8.35 3.04 -6.24
C ARG A 30 6.83 2.91 -6.23
N ILE A 31 6.21 2.67 -5.07
CA ILE A 31 4.74 2.66 -4.95
C ILE A 31 4.19 4.08 -5.15
N VAL A 32 4.83 5.09 -4.57
CA VAL A 32 4.44 6.50 -4.76
C VAL A 32 4.49 6.89 -6.23
N ASP A 33 5.59 6.57 -6.91
CA ASP A 33 5.78 6.85 -8.34
C ASP A 33 4.76 6.10 -9.22
N LEU A 34 4.29 4.93 -8.79
CA LEU A 34 3.30 4.14 -9.51
C LEU A 34 1.88 4.72 -9.35
N ILE A 35 1.53 5.21 -8.16
CA ILE A 35 0.18 5.70 -7.86
C ILE A 35 -0.02 7.11 -8.43
N CYS A 36 1.00 7.96 -8.42
CA CYS A 36 0.92 9.30 -8.98
C CYS A 36 1.43 9.31 -10.44
N ALA A 37 0.50 9.32 -11.40
CA ALA A 37 0.84 9.31 -12.82
C ALA A 37 1.62 10.55 -13.29
N ASP A 38 1.46 11.69 -12.61
CA ASP A 38 2.24 12.91 -12.83
C ASP A 38 2.58 13.58 -11.48
N PRO A 39 3.77 13.32 -10.90
CA PRO A 39 4.15 13.90 -9.61
C PRO A 39 4.29 15.43 -9.64
N ASN A 40 4.31 16.06 -10.83
CA ASN A 40 4.42 17.50 -11.00
C ASN A 40 3.09 18.16 -11.40
N HIS A 41 1.96 17.44 -11.34
CA HIS A 41 0.68 18.01 -11.73
C HIS A 41 0.28 19.19 -10.83
N GLU A 42 -0.29 20.22 -11.42
CA GLU A 42 -0.88 21.32 -10.65
C GLU A 42 -2.32 20.96 -10.23
N GLY A 43 -2.61 21.06 -8.94
CA GLY A 43 -3.95 20.82 -8.38
C GLY A 43 -4.12 19.45 -7.72
N PRO A 44 -5.36 19.09 -7.31
CA PRO A 44 -5.65 17.82 -6.65
C PRO A 44 -5.41 16.62 -7.58
N CYS A 45 -4.84 15.54 -7.05
CA CYS A 45 -4.64 14.31 -7.82
C CYS A 45 -5.98 13.69 -8.22
N ASP A 46 -6.07 13.18 -9.46
CA ASP A 46 -7.25 12.49 -9.98
C ASP A 46 -7.64 11.25 -9.16
N THR A 47 -6.66 10.63 -8.49
CA THR A 47 -6.88 9.53 -7.54
C THR A 47 -6.23 9.88 -6.20
N PRO A 48 -6.92 10.58 -5.28
CA PRO A 48 -6.35 10.94 -3.98
C PRO A 48 -5.95 9.71 -3.16
N TRP A 49 -4.76 9.73 -2.55
CA TRP A 49 -4.23 8.59 -1.81
C TRP A 49 -3.42 9.03 -0.58
N ALA A 50 -3.21 8.08 0.34
CA ALA A 50 -2.31 8.22 1.48
C ALA A 50 -1.55 6.90 1.68
N LEU A 51 -0.24 7.00 1.92
CA LEU A 51 0.60 5.85 2.24
C LEU A 51 0.84 5.79 3.75
N HIS A 52 0.50 4.67 4.35
CA HIS A 52 0.78 4.38 5.76
C HIS A 52 1.75 3.22 5.85
N VAL A 53 2.89 3.45 6.49
CA VAL A 53 3.91 2.43 6.75
C VAL A 53 3.97 2.16 8.24
N VAL A 54 3.86 0.90 8.64
CA VAL A 54 3.86 0.48 10.05
C VAL A 54 4.98 -0.54 10.25
N ASP A 55 5.79 -0.32 11.28
CA ASP A 55 6.83 -1.27 11.68
C ASP A 55 6.16 -2.55 12.22
N GLY A 56 6.57 -3.71 11.71
CA GLY A 56 6.08 -5.02 12.14
C GLY A 56 6.32 -5.31 13.63
N ASP A 57 7.33 -4.69 14.24
CA ASP A 57 7.58 -4.82 15.70
C ASP A 57 6.63 -3.96 16.55
N SER A 58 5.96 -2.97 15.95
CA SER A 58 4.91 -2.20 16.61
C SER A 58 3.53 -2.89 16.58
N LEU A 59 3.39 -3.95 15.77
CA LEU A 59 2.14 -4.69 15.62
C LEU A 59 1.92 -5.68 16.75
N GLY A 60 0.65 -5.98 17.03
CA GLY A 60 0.29 -7.07 17.92
C GLY A 60 0.78 -8.42 17.39
N ARG A 61 1.18 -9.34 18.30
CA ARG A 61 1.70 -10.68 17.93
C ARG A 61 0.78 -11.47 16.97
N GLY A 62 -0.54 -11.32 17.11
CA GLY A 62 -1.50 -11.98 16.23
C GLY A 62 -1.44 -11.46 14.79
N GLU A 63 -1.42 -10.14 14.63
CA GLU A 63 -1.36 -9.47 13.34
C GLU A 63 -0.03 -9.75 12.63
N ARG A 64 1.09 -9.64 13.36
CA ARG A 64 2.42 -9.98 12.81
C ARG A 64 2.47 -11.41 12.26
N ARG A 65 1.93 -12.39 12.99
CA ARG A 65 1.90 -13.79 12.52
C ARG A 65 1.05 -13.97 11.27
N ARG A 66 -0.09 -13.27 11.19
CA ARG A 66 -0.96 -13.33 10.02
C ARG A 66 -0.25 -12.76 8.79
N LEU A 67 0.37 -11.58 8.90
CA LEU A 67 1.09 -10.97 7.78
C LEU A 67 2.27 -11.85 7.33
N GLN A 68 2.98 -12.49 8.26
CA GLN A 68 4.04 -13.43 7.90
C GLN A 68 3.50 -14.63 7.12
N ALA A 69 2.36 -15.20 7.53
CA ALA A 69 1.73 -16.29 6.79
C ALA A 69 1.30 -15.87 5.38
N GLU A 70 0.72 -14.67 5.22
CA GLU A 70 0.35 -14.13 3.90
C GLU A 70 1.59 -13.93 2.99
N ILE A 71 2.73 -13.51 3.56
CA ILE A 71 4.01 -13.43 2.83
C ILE A 71 4.48 -14.82 2.41
N ASP A 72 4.47 -15.78 3.33
CA ASP A 72 4.93 -17.14 3.07
C ASP A 72 4.07 -17.82 1.98
N ASP A 73 2.75 -17.61 2.02
CA ASP A 73 1.81 -18.09 1.00
C ASP A 73 2.09 -17.46 -0.37
N THR A 74 2.46 -16.18 -0.42
CA THR A 74 2.82 -15.48 -1.67
C THR A 74 4.12 -16.02 -2.27
N MET A 75 5.08 -16.45 -1.44
CA MET A 75 6.36 -17.03 -1.90
C MET A 75 6.26 -18.49 -2.31
N ALA A 76 5.23 -19.21 -1.84
CA ALA A 76 5.00 -20.61 -2.18
C ALA A 76 4.29 -20.81 -3.54
N GLY A 77 3.81 -19.71 -4.15
CA GLY A 77 3.10 -19.67 -5.43
C GLY A 77 3.99 -19.53 -6.65
#